data_AF-A0A0D3E1P3-F1
#
_entry.id   AF-A0A0D3E1P3-F1
#
_cell.length_a   1.000
_cell.length_b   1.000
_cell.length_c   1.000
_cell.angle_alpha   90.00
_cell.angle_beta   90.00
_cell.angle_gamma   90.00
#
_symmetry.space_group_name_H-M   'P 1'
#
loop_
_entity.id
_entity.type
_entity.pdbx_description
1 polymer ?
#
loop_
_entity_poly.entity_id
_entity_poly.type
_entity_poly.pdbx_seq_one_letter_code
_entity_poly.pdbx_strand_id
1 'polypeptide(L)'
;MKKACVGAMDKTPPKETTWGTFPNRLFFGRESTVTWGDSLEQFNDVLFQENGMKVDSDSPLFDLSALQLVQNNGSIPLAKAGWYGNVVCAGKESDIPILTMTCTLSVLEKFTSGEVPLRPPAKAYANTLVMGLVEGGRLSEEEAWAYIDNAASKPL
;
A
#
# COMPACT_ATOMS: atom_id res chain seq x y z
N MET A 1 -0.44 19.40 27.29
CA MET A 1 0.66 18.52 26.81
C MET A 1 0.03 17.22 26.32
N LYS A 2 0.19 16.88 25.05
CA LYS A 2 -0.29 15.60 24.50
C LYS A 2 0.73 14.52 24.90
N LYS A 3 0.28 13.46 25.59
CA LYS A 3 1.11 12.30 25.94
C LYS A 3 1.40 11.52 24.66
N ALA A 4 2.65 11.16 24.43
CA ALA A 4 3.03 10.23 23.37
C ALA A 4 2.52 8.82 23.72
N CYS A 5 1.71 8.24 22.85
CA CYS A 5 1.39 6.83 22.87
C CYS A 5 2.48 6.08 22.10
N VAL A 6 3.38 5.46 22.84
CA VAL A 6 4.16 4.33 22.35
C VAL A 6 3.19 3.22 21.95
N GLY A 7 3.36 2.63 20.76
CA GLY A 7 2.54 1.52 20.27
C GLY A 7 2.57 0.28 21.17
N ALA A 8 2.36 -0.91 20.62
CA ALA A 8 2.54 -2.14 21.40
C ALA A 8 3.99 -2.21 21.94
N MET A 9 4.17 -1.90 23.22
CA MET A 9 5.44 -1.99 23.94
C MET A 9 5.79 -3.44 24.32
N ASP A 10 4.83 -4.33 24.12
CA ASP A 10 5.00 -5.77 24.31
C ASP A 10 5.79 -6.34 23.13
N LYS A 11 7.02 -6.78 23.43
CA LYS A 11 7.91 -7.43 22.46
C LYS A 11 7.74 -8.95 22.43
N THR A 12 6.77 -9.49 23.17
CA THR A 12 6.53 -10.92 23.21
C THR A 12 6.00 -11.36 21.85
N PRO A 13 6.59 -12.41 21.23
CA PRO A 13 6.09 -12.94 19.98
C PRO A 13 4.62 -13.39 20.08
N PRO A 14 3.84 -13.31 18.99
CA PRO A 14 2.50 -13.87 18.94
C PRO A 14 2.51 -15.34 19.36
N LYS A 15 1.60 -15.72 20.26
CA LYS A 15 1.49 -17.10 20.76
C LYS A 15 0.81 -18.02 19.75
N GLU A 16 0.00 -17.46 18.88
CA GLU A 16 -0.81 -18.18 17.90
C GLU A 16 -1.22 -17.24 16.77
N THR A 17 -1.38 -17.78 15.56
CA THR A 17 -1.97 -17.10 14.41
C THR A 17 -3.24 -17.86 14.03
N THR A 18 -4.37 -17.16 13.96
CA THR A 18 -5.66 -17.74 13.59
C THR A 18 -6.29 -16.94 12.45
N TRP A 19 -7.00 -17.64 11.56
CA TRP A 19 -7.78 -17.05 10.49
C TRP A 19 -9.26 -17.11 10.84
N GLY A 20 -9.97 -16.00 10.72
CA GLY A 20 -11.39 -15.92 11.02
C GLY A 20 -12.10 -14.93 10.13
N THR A 21 -13.32 -15.26 9.74
CA THR A 21 -14.24 -14.31 9.10
C THR A 21 -15.00 -13.59 10.20
N PHE A 22 -14.72 -12.31 10.36
CA PHE A 22 -15.43 -11.48 11.32
C PHE A 22 -16.53 -10.73 10.57
N PRO A 23 -17.80 -10.83 11.01
CA PRO A 23 -18.89 -10.03 10.44
C PRO A 23 -18.79 -8.53 10.81
N ASN A 24 -17.69 -8.15 11.46
CA ASN A 24 -17.42 -6.83 12.01
C ASN A 24 -16.28 -6.18 11.23
N ARG A 25 -16.38 -4.86 11.05
CA ARG A 25 -15.40 -4.03 10.35
C ARG A 25 -14.07 -4.02 11.11
N LEU A 26 -12.96 -4.28 10.42
CA LEU A 26 -11.61 -4.13 10.98
C LEU A 26 -11.27 -2.64 11.10
N PHE A 27 -10.60 -2.25 12.18
CA PHE A 27 -10.20 -0.87 12.41
C PHE A 27 -8.74 -0.78 12.85
N PHE A 28 -7.95 0.02 12.13
CA PHE A 28 -6.57 0.34 12.51
C PHE A 28 -6.55 1.62 13.33
N GLY A 29 -6.05 1.54 14.56
CA GLY A 29 -5.98 2.70 15.46
C GLY A 29 -4.82 3.62 15.10
N ARG A 30 -5.11 4.91 14.97
CA ARG A 30 -4.12 6.00 15.08
C ARG A 30 -4.29 6.72 16.42
N GLU A 31 -3.25 7.47 16.80
CA GLU A 31 -3.07 8.11 18.12
C GLU A 31 -4.17 9.09 18.56
N SER A 32 -5.13 9.49 17.70
CA SER A 32 -6.25 10.36 18.12
C SER A 32 -7.40 10.48 17.11
N THR A 33 -7.84 9.39 16.47
CA THR A 33 -9.03 9.46 15.60
C THR A 33 -10.28 9.07 16.39
N VAL A 34 -11.24 10.00 16.50
CA VAL A 34 -12.53 9.79 17.19
C VAL A 34 -13.51 8.96 16.34
N THR A 35 -13.10 8.58 15.13
CA THR A 35 -13.87 7.82 14.14
C THR A 35 -13.00 6.74 13.52
N TRP A 36 -13.54 5.53 13.52
CA TRP A 36 -12.91 4.32 13.02
C TRP A 36 -13.60 3.95 11.68
N GLY A 37 -12.85 3.78 10.57
CA GLY A 37 -13.37 3.12 9.35
C GLY A 37 -12.77 3.53 7.99
N ASP A 38 -12.85 2.58 7.04
CA ASP A 38 -12.45 2.63 5.61
C ASP A 38 -12.95 3.88 4.86
N SER A 39 -12.29 5.01 5.09
CA SER A 39 -12.67 6.29 4.52
C SER A 39 -11.56 6.82 3.63
N LEU A 40 -11.95 7.60 2.62
CA LEU A 40 -10.99 8.34 1.79
C LEU A 40 -10.06 9.19 2.65
N GLU A 41 -10.52 9.70 3.80
CA GLU A 41 -9.69 10.41 4.77
C GLU A 41 -8.51 9.56 5.26
N GLN A 42 -8.75 8.31 5.68
CA GLN A 42 -7.68 7.39 6.11
C GLN A 42 -6.71 7.04 4.97
N PHE A 43 -7.23 6.86 3.75
CA PHE A 43 -6.37 6.65 2.58
C PHE A 43 -5.48 7.87 2.32
N ASN A 44 -6.02 9.08 2.46
CA ASN A 44 -5.23 10.31 2.36
C ASN A 44 -4.17 10.39 3.46
N ASP A 45 -4.49 9.99 4.69
CA ASP A 45 -3.53 9.93 5.80
C ASP A 45 -2.31 9.05 5.46
N VAL A 46 -2.53 7.87 4.86
CA VAL A 46 -1.45 7.00 4.37
C VAL A 46 -0.70 7.68 3.22
N LEU A 47 -1.41 8.25 2.24
CA LEU A 47 -0.77 8.96 1.12
C LEU A 47 0.13 10.11 1.60
N PHE A 48 -0.31 10.91 2.57
CA PHE A 48 0.50 11.97 3.14
C PHE A 48 1.73 11.40 3.86
N GLN A 49 1.55 10.38 4.70
CA GLN A 49 2.63 9.76 5.47
C GLN A 49 3.70 9.14 4.57
N GLU A 50 3.32 8.29 3.62
CA GLU A 50 4.25 7.57 2.75
C GLU A 50 4.99 8.49 1.77
N ASN A 51 4.41 9.66 1.47
CA ASN A 51 5.07 10.69 0.67
C ASN A 51 5.85 11.71 1.52
N GLY A 52 5.95 11.52 2.84
CA GLY A 52 6.69 12.43 3.75
C GLY A 52 6.08 13.83 3.83
N MET A 53 4.79 13.95 3.53
CA MET A 53 4.05 15.20 3.45
C MET A 53 3.37 15.50 4.79
N LYS A 54 3.29 16.78 5.15
CA LYS A 54 2.46 17.18 6.29
C LYS A 54 1.00 16.97 5.92
N VAL A 55 0.25 16.31 6.80
CA VAL A 55 -1.21 16.21 6.66
C VAL A 55 -1.77 17.63 6.63
N ASP A 56 -2.37 17.97 5.50
CA ASP A 56 -3.08 19.22 5.30
C ASP A 56 -4.57 18.88 5.40
N SER A 57 -5.21 19.23 6.53
CA SER A 57 -6.61 18.87 6.78
C SER A 57 -7.58 19.54 5.80
N ASP A 58 -7.13 20.59 5.13
CA ASP A 58 -8.00 21.47 4.35
C ASP A 58 -7.98 21.11 2.85
N SER A 59 -7.14 20.16 2.42
CA SER A 59 -7.03 19.76 1.01
C SER A 59 -6.59 18.30 0.84
N PRO A 60 -7.51 17.36 0.54
CA PRO A 60 -7.15 15.97 0.28
C PRO A 60 -6.29 15.84 -1.00
N LEU A 61 -5.35 14.89 -0.99
CA LEU A 61 -4.60 14.49 -2.20
C LEU A 61 -5.46 13.63 -3.14
N PHE A 62 -6.46 12.94 -2.61
CA PHE A 62 -7.28 11.98 -3.32
C PHE A 62 -8.73 12.04 -2.82
N ASP A 63 -9.61 12.72 -3.55
CA ASP A 63 -11.01 12.93 -3.20
C ASP A 63 -11.97 11.96 -3.94
N LEU A 64 -13.28 12.17 -3.80
CA LEU A 64 -14.29 11.36 -4.49
C LEU A 64 -14.22 11.49 -6.02
N SER A 65 -13.85 12.66 -6.54
CA SER A 65 -13.70 12.90 -7.97
C SER A 65 -12.52 12.09 -8.51
N ALA A 66 -11.40 12.11 -7.80
CA ALA A 66 -10.22 11.30 -8.05
C ALA A 66 -10.52 9.79 -7.97
N LEU A 67 -11.35 9.36 -7.01
CA LEU A 67 -11.81 7.98 -6.89
C LEU A 67 -12.63 7.52 -8.10
N GLN A 68 -13.52 8.37 -8.62
CA GLN A 68 -14.28 8.04 -9.83
C GLN A 68 -13.36 7.97 -11.05
N LEU A 69 -12.43 8.93 -11.16
CA LEU A 69 -11.49 8.99 -12.26
C LEU A 69 -10.55 7.77 -12.30
N VAL A 70 -9.99 7.37 -11.15
CA VAL A 70 -9.08 6.21 -11.09
C VAL A 70 -9.78 4.90 -11.42
N GLN A 71 -11.07 4.76 -11.05
CA GLN A 71 -11.85 3.58 -11.42
C GLN A 71 -12.10 3.47 -12.93
N ASN A 72 -12.19 4.61 -13.61
CA ASN A 72 -12.39 4.65 -15.06
C ASN A 72 -11.08 4.53 -15.85
N ASN A 73 -10.01 5.18 -15.36
CA ASN A 73 -8.74 5.28 -16.06
C ASN A 73 -7.72 4.20 -15.63
N GLY A 74 -7.99 3.46 -14.55
CA GLY A 74 -7.08 2.49 -13.95
C GLY A 74 -6.02 3.13 -13.05
N SER A 75 -5.51 4.31 -13.40
CA SER A 75 -4.56 5.06 -12.57
C SER A 75 -4.73 6.58 -12.69
N ILE A 76 -4.29 7.32 -11.67
CA ILE A 76 -4.19 8.77 -11.71
C ILE A 76 -2.91 9.25 -11.01
N PRO A 77 -2.17 10.21 -11.59
CA PRO A 77 -1.06 10.85 -10.91
C PRO A 77 -1.56 11.77 -9.80
N LEU A 78 -0.82 11.84 -8.69
CA LEU A 78 -1.06 12.82 -7.64
C LEU A 78 -0.44 14.16 -8.01
N ALA A 79 -1.11 15.25 -7.66
CA ALA A 79 -0.69 16.60 -8.01
C ALA A 79 0.60 17.05 -7.30
N LYS A 80 0.97 16.42 -6.18
CA LYS A 80 2.16 16.75 -5.39
C LYS A 80 3.19 15.63 -5.53
N ALA A 81 4.44 16.03 -5.77
CA ALA A 81 5.56 15.10 -5.92
C ALA A 81 5.84 14.36 -4.61
N GLY A 82 6.04 13.05 -4.72
CA GLY A 82 6.37 12.15 -3.62
C GLY A 82 6.81 10.79 -4.15
N TRP A 83 7.27 9.91 -3.27
CA TRP A 83 7.77 8.58 -3.65
C TRP A 83 6.68 7.72 -4.28
N TYR A 84 5.44 7.89 -3.81
CA TYR A 84 4.23 7.21 -4.28
C TYR A 84 3.26 8.21 -4.91
N GLY A 85 3.70 8.85 -5.99
CA GLY A 85 2.97 9.92 -6.69
C GLY A 85 1.93 9.47 -7.71
N ASN A 86 1.50 8.21 -7.68
CA ASN A 86 0.46 7.68 -8.58
C ASN A 86 -0.45 6.71 -7.81
N VAL A 87 -1.76 6.86 -7.94
CA VAL A 87 -2.76 5.95 -7.36
C VAL A 87 -3.31 5.05 -8.45
N VAL A 88 -3.43 3.76 -8.17
CA VAL A 88 -3.86 2.72 -9.11
C VAL A 88 -5.05 1.96 -8.53
N CYS A 89 -6.07 1.71 -9.35
CA CYS A 89 -7.15 0.78 -9.05
C CYS A 89 -6.74 -0.61 -9.56
N ALA A 90 -6.30 -1.49 -8.65
CA ALA A 90 -5.80 -2.83 -8.99
C ALA A 90 -6.92 -3.83 -9.36
N GLY A 91 -8.17 -3.47 -9.07
CA GLY A 91 -9.34 -4.28 -9.37
C GLY A 91 -10.52 -3.88 -8.50
N LYS A 92 -11.53 -4.75 -8.46
CA LYS A 92 -12.68 -4.64 -7.56
C LYS A 92 -12.93 -5.97 -6.88
N GLU A 93 -13.25 -5.92 -5.59
CA GLU A 93 -13.74 -7.06 -4.83
C GLU A 93 -15.17 -6.73 -4.38
N SER A 94 -16.16 -7.51 -4.81
CA SER A 94 -17.58 -7.24 -4.50
C SER A 94 -17.99 -5.77 -4.78
N ASP A 95 -17.62 -5.26 -5.95
CA ASP A 95 -17.82 -3.86 -6.41
C ASP A 95 -17.07 -2.77 -5.64
N ILE A 96 -16.24 -3.12 -4.65
CA ILE A 96 -15.40 -2.18 -3.90
C ILE A 96 -14.04 -2.05 -4.61
N PRO A 97 -13.59 -0.84 -4.97
CA PRO A 97 -12.31 -0.64 -5.64
C PRO A 97 -11.14 -0.95 -4.70
N ILE A 98 -10.17 -1.73 -5.20
CA ILE A 98 -8.91 -2.00 -4.52
C ILE A 98 -7.90 -0.95 -4.98
N LEU A 99 -7.55 -0.03 -4.09
CA LEU A 99 -6.59 1.03 -4.37
C LEU A 99 -5.19 0.64 -3.90
N THR A 100 -4.19 1.01 -4.69
CA THR A 100 -2.77 0.93 -4.34
C THR A 100 -2.05 2.17 -4.85
N MET A 101 -0.79 2.34 -4.47
CA MET A 101 0.03 3.48 -4.86
C MET A 101 1.38 3.01 -5.44
N THR A 102 1.86 3.71 -6.45
CA THR A 102 3.12 3.42 -7.15
C THR A 102 3.96 4.67 -7.30
N CYS A 103 5.19 4.53 -7.78
CA CYS A 103 6.01 5.67 -8.21
C CYS A 103 5.28 6.54 -9.26
N THR A 104 5.76 7.77 -9.45
CA THR A 104 5.19 8.69 -10.45
C THR A 104 5.24 8.11 -11.85
N LEU A 105 4.31 8.52 -12.72
CA LEU A 105 4.29 8.07 -14.12
C LEU A 105 5.61 8.35 -14.85
N SER A 106 6.25 9.49 -14.57
CA SER A 106 7.57 9.82 -15.13
C SER A 106 8.68 8.85 -14.70
N VAL A 107 8.61 8.28 -13.51
CA VAL A 107 9.57 7.26 -13.06
C VAL A 107 9.21 5.91 -13.66
N LEU A 108 7.92 5.58 -13.75
CA LEU A 108 7.44 4.37 -14.41
C LEU A 108 7.88 4.33 -15.89
N GLU A 109 7.71 5.43 -16.63
CA GLU A 109 8.16 5.57 -18.02
C GLU A 109 9.66 5.30 -18.18
N LYS A 110 10.48 5.71 -17.20
CA LYS A 110 11.93 5.44 -17.21
C LYS A 110 12.27 3.99 -16.98
N PHE A 111 11.49 3.28 -16.17
CA PHE A 111 11.64 1.83 -16.03
C PHE A 111 11.20 1.11 -17.31
N THR A 112 10.05 1.48 -17.88
CA THR A 112 9.54 0.91 -19.13
C THR A 112 10.46 1.17 -20.33
N SER A 113 11.08 2.36 -20.40
CA SER A 113 12.05 2.69 -21.46
C SER A 113 13.43 2.04 -21.25
N GLY A 114 13.69 1.48 -20.08
CA GLY A 114 14.99 0.94 -19.70
C GLY A 114 16.04 2.00 -19.32
N GLU A 115 15.67 3.29 -19.23
CA GLU A 115 16.55 4.35 -18.70
C GLU A 115 17.00 4.02 -17.26
N VAL A 116 16.08 3.48 -16.46
CA VAL A 116 16.36 3.01 -15.10
C VAL A 116 16.26 1.48 -15.07
N PRO A 117 17.32 0.76 -14.65
CA PRO A 117 17.27 -0.68 -14.58
C PRO A 117 16.41 -1.15 -13.41
N LEU A 118 15.64 -2.21 -13.62
CA LEU A 118 15.00 -2.93 -12.53
C LEU A 118 16.07 -3.59 -11.66
N ARG A 119 15.88 -3.51 -10.33
CA ARG A 119 16.78 -4.12 -9.36
C ARG A 119 16.00 -5.03 -8.45
N PRO A 120 16.51 -6.24 -8.16
CA PRO A 120 15.88 -7.12 -7.20
C PRO A 120 15.88 -6.46 -5.81
N PRO A 121 14.87 -6.76 -4.98
CA PRO A 121 14.84 -6.31 -3.60
C PRO A 121 16.03 -6.89 -2.81
N ALA A 122 16.46 -6.19 -1.76
CA ALA A 122 17.43 -6.73 -0.82
C ALA A 122 16.87 -7.99 -0.14
N LYS A 123 17.73 -8.97 0.15
CA LYS A 123 17.32 -10.29 0.68
C LYS A 123 16.35 -10.21 1.87
N ALA A 124 16.60 -9.31 2.81
CA ALA A 124 15.73 -9.13 3.97
C ALA A 124 14.30 -8.71 3.57
N TYR A 125 14.18 -7.80 2.60
CA TYR A 125 12.87 -7.35 2.10
C TYR A 125 12.22 -8.42 1.22
N ALA A 126 13.00 -9.13 0.40
CA ALA A 126 12.52 -10.25 -0.40
C ALA A 126 11.90 -11.35 0.49
N ASN A 127 12.55 -11.70 1.60
CA ASN A 127 12.02 -12.65 2.57
C ASN A 127 10.66 -12.22 3.12
N THR A 128 10.49 -10.93 3.46
CA THR A 128 9.20 -10.40 3.93
C THR A 128 8.10 -10.56 2.87
N LEU A 129 8.41 -10.28 1.60
CA LEU A 129 7.47 -10.46 0.50
C LEU A 129 7.10 -11.94 0.33
N VAL A 130 8.08 -12.84 0.37
CA VAL A 130 7.83 -14.29 0.28
C VAL A 130 6.94 -14.77 1.42
N MET A 131 7.23 -14.37 2.66
CA MET A 131 6.38 -14.70 3.79
C MET A 131 4.92 -14.30 3.55
N GLY A 132 4.67 -13.05 3.14
CA GLY A 132 3.31 -12.58 2.88
C GLY A 132 2.62 -13.31 1.71
N LEU A 133 3.37 -13.67 0.66
CA LEU A 133 2.85 -14.43 -0.48
C LEU A 133 2.46 -15.87 -0.10
N VAL A 134 3.24 -16.50 0.79
CA VAL A 134 3.01 -17.87 1.26
C VAL A 134 1.91 -17.94 2.32
N GLU A 135 1.84 -16.96 3.22
CA GLU A 135 0.85 -16.94 4.33
C GLU A 135 -0.61 -17.02 3.85
N GLY A 136 -0.90 -16.48 2.66
CA GLY A 136 -2.24 -16.58 2.05
C GLY A 136 -2.58 -17.95 1.48
N GLY A 137 -1.67 -18.92 1.52
CA GLY A 137 -1.84 -20.28 1.01
C GLY A 137 -2.02 -20.38 -0.51
N ARG A 138 -1.77 -19.29 -1.24
CA ARG A 138 -1.95 -19.22 -2.70
C ARG A 138 -0.72 -19.66 -3.49
N LEU A 139 0.47 -19.54 -2.88
CA LEU A 139 1.75 -19.88 -3.48
C LEU A 139 2.57 -20.72 -2.50
N SER A 140 3.33 -21.69 -3.00
CA SER A 140 4.42 -22.31 -2.24
C SER A 140 5.58 -21.32 -2.05
N GLU A 141 6.52 -21.63 -1.15
CA GLU A 141 7.72 -20.81 -0.97
C GLU A 141 8.54 -20.73 -2.26
N GLU A 142 8.66 -21.85 -2.98
CA GLU A 142 9.35 -21.91 -4.27
C GLU A 142 8.66 -21.07 -5.33
N GLU A 143 7.32 -21.10 -5.41
CA GLU A 143 6.54 -20.29 -6.34
C GLU A 143 6.64 -18.79 -6.01
N ALA A 144 6.67 -18.43 -4.73
CA ALA A 144 6.82 -17.05 -4.28
C ALA A 144 8.21 -16.49 -4.62
N TRP A 145 9.28 -17.26 -4.43
CA TRP A 145 10.63 -16.88 -4.86
C TRP A 145 10.70 -16.73 -6.38
N ALA A 146 10.18 -17.70 -7.13
CA ALA A 146 10.16 -17.65 -8.58
C ALA A 146 9.39 -16.42 -9.09
N TYR A 147 8.29 -16.04 -8.42
CA TYR A 147 7.55 -14.81 -8.75
C TYR A 147 8.42 -13.55 -8.59
N ILE A 148 9.12 -13.39 -7.47
CA ILE A 148 9.97 -12.23 -7.20
C ILE A 148 11.14 -12.15 -8.18
N ASP A 149 11.83 -13.27 -8.42
CA ASP A 149 12.98 -13.32 -9.34
C ASP A 149 12.57 -13.03 -10.79
N ASN A 150 11.39 -13.51 -11.19
CA ASN A 150 10.81 -13.25 -12.50
C ASN A 150 10.43 -11.76 -12.66
N ALA A 151 9.83 -11.16 -11.62
CA ALA A 151 9.48 -9.74 -11.62
C ALA A 151 10.72 -8.83 -11.71
N ALA A 152 11.87 -9.25 -11.16
CA ALA A 152 13.11 -8.48 -11.23
C ALA A 152 13.88 -8.62 -12.56
N SER A 153 13.58 -9.65 -13.36
CA SER A 153 14.34 -10.00 -14.57
C SER A 153 13.65 -9.61 -15.88
N LYS A 154 12.36 -9.26 -15.85
CA LYS A 154 11.59 -8.83 -17.02
C LYS A 154 11.46 -7.31 -17.06
N PRO A 155 11.56 -6.68 -18.25
CA PRO A 155 11.12 -5.29 -18.43
C PRO A 155 9.66 -5.09 -17.99
N LEU A 156 9.33 -3.89 -17.51
CA LEU A 156 7.96 -3.50 -17.17
C LEU A 156 7.09 -3.28 -18.42
#